data_AF-V6IAT0-F1
#
_entry.id   AF-V6IAT0-F1
#
_cell.length_a   1.000
_cell.length_b   1.000
_cell.length_c   1.000
_cell.angle_alpha   90.00
_cell.angle_beta   90.00
_cell.angle_gamma   90.00
#
_symmetry.space_group_name_H-M   'P 1'
#
loop_
_entity.id
_entity.type
_entity.pdbx_description
1 polymer ?
#
loop_
_entity_poly.entity_id
_entity_poly.type
_entity_poly.pdbx_seq_one_letter_code
_entity_poly.pdbx_strand_id
1 'polypeptide(L)'
;MSFLILGFALLNISFSYFFLKKMSWVLILIQAYWFFWLFISSFSLTGLFVPSNFTYFLYIMLLSFVTVGAGIFKLFSHKRKISLSSKSYSVFRILTKDKEKYFFIFILIFIFPVVLFFFLKSIYLHFMPDTVPHFRFRAHAYGLYGESIVFGKNKYLYYYSLAVMPLIFASLFLGGAFFLRLNKIRVLILASILVAMDTLIFLGRFGFYYVLIEILFIFMVRAFRNRENIFKLFNRKYVFAIVGIFILIFFISTVRNPGKKISFKEIINYYLIDYHTESFVLFDTELKNEKSILHEKTYGRASLGGLERSFSFMLGLFKIPLQIQVQGDFIGSYLHENRLLGYASDGTGKFYNAFGSVLFSLYKDGGIPFTIIMGILFGFLIAKFSHSFISLNPYYLSLLASLLYIGIFGIFKPVLGDEILSTILFLIIFWRL
;
A
#
# COMPACT_ATOMS: atom_id res chain seq x y z
N MET A 1 15.93 24.19 0.34
CA MET A 1 15.16 23.05 0.85
C MET A 1 15.79 21.70 0.52
N SER A 2 16.19 21.43 -0.74
CA SER A 2 16.73 20.13 -1.17
C SER A 2 17.93 19.64 -0.33
N PHE A 3 18.87 20.52 0.02
CA PHE A 3 19.98 20.18 0.93
C PHE A 3 19.52 19.80 2.34
N LEU A 4 18.49 20.44 2.88
CA LEU A 4 17.91 20.08 4.17
C LEU A 4 17.27 18.69 4.10
N ILE A 5 16.49 18.41 3.06
CA ILE A 5 15.89 17.08 2.83
C ILE A 5 16.99 16.01 2.82
N LEU A 6 18.08 16.24 2.08
CA LEU A 6 19.21 15.32 2.01
C LEU A 6 19.89 15.13 3.37
N GLY A 7 20.13 16.21 4.11
CA GLY A 7 20.71 16.15 5.46
C GLY A 7 19.85 15.32 6.42
N PHE A 8 18.54 15.58 6.45
CA PHE A 8 17.61 14.78 7.26
C PHE A 8 17.51 13.33 6.77
N ALA A 9 17.60 13.06 5.47
CA ALA A 9 17.60 11.72 4.93
C ALA A 9 18.80 10.90 5.45
N LEU A 10 20.00 11.47 5.34
CA LEU A 10 21.23 10.84 5.81
C LEU A 10 21.20 10.60 7.32
N LEU A 11 20.72 11.57 8.11
CA LEU A 11 20.57 11.43 9.56
C LEU A 11 19.58 10.32 9.91
N ASN A 12 18.40 10.30 9.29
CA ASN A 12 17.37 9.29 9.56
C ASN A 12 17.83 7.88 9.19
N ILE A 13 18.43 7.71 8.01
CA ILE A 13 18.98 6.42 7.57
C ILE A 13 20.09 5.96 8.51
N SER A 14 21.00 6.86 8.90
CA SER A 14 22.10 6.55 9.82
C SER A 14 21.60 6.14 11.20
N PHE A 15 20.62 6.86 11.76
CA PHE A 15 20.01 6.50 13.04
C PHE A 15 19.20 5.21 12.97
N SER A 16 18.45 4.98 11.90
CA SER A 16 17.75 3.72 11.66
C SER A 16 18.71 2.53 11.62
N TYR A 17 19.85 2.68 10.94
CA TYR A 17 20.91 1.68 10.95
C TYR A 17 21.52 1.53 12.34
N PHE A 18 21.83 2.62 13.04
CA PHE A 18 22.37 2.57 14.40
C PHE A 18 21.41 1.88 15.39
N PHE A 19 20.10 2.11 15.25
CA PHE A 19 19.12 1.57 16.16
C PHE A 19 18.86 0.08 15.94
N LEU A 20 18.65 -0.34 14.69
CA LEU A 20 18.26 -1.72 14.35
C LEU A 20 19.41 -2.58 13.81
N LYS A 21 20.59 -1.99 13.58
CA LYS A 21 21.77 -2.63 12.97
C LYS A 21 21.37 -3.36 11.69
N LYS A 22 21.68 -4.66 11.60
CA LYS A 22 21.40 -5.47 10.41
C LYS A 22 19.89 -5.68 10.15
N MET A 23 18.99 -5.41 11.11
CA MET A 23 17.53 -5.56 10.94
C MET A 23 16.86 -4.30 10.38
N SER A 24 17.63 -3.25 10.09
CA SER A 24 17.13 -1.94 9.62
C SER A 24 16.63 -1.91 8.17
N TRP A 25 16.77 -2.99 7.39
CA TRP A 25 16.60 -2.97 5.94
C TRP A 25 15.24 -2.43 5.47
N VAL A 26 14.14 -2.87 6.10
CA VAL A 26 12.78 -2.39 5.77
C VAL A 26 12.63 -0.91 6.09
N LEU A 27 13.11 -0.48 7.26
CA LEU A 27 13.02 0.91 7.70
C LEU A 27 13.86 1.83 6.80
N ILE A 28 15.08 1.41 6.46
CA ILE A 28 15.97 2.14 5.56
C ILE A 28 15.35 2.24 4.17
N LEU A 29 14.75 1.15 3.65
CA LEU A 29 14.07 1.20 2.35
C LEU A 29 12.94 2.23 2.34
N ILE A 30 12.09 2.22 3.38
CA ILE A 30 10.99 3.19 3.50
C ILE A 30 11.55 4.62 3.56
N GLN A 31 12.54 4.87 4.42
CA GLN A 31 13.13 6.21 4.55
C GLN A 31 13.81 6.68 3.26
N ALA A 32 14.65 5.84 2.67
CA ALA A 32 15.33 6.16 1.42
C ALA A 32 14.30 6.44 0.31
N TYR A 33 13.25 5.63 0.21
CA TYR A 33 12.17 5.82 -0.76
C TYR A 33 11.45 7.16 -0.58
N TRP A 34 10.99 7.47 0.64
CA TRP A 34 10.28 8.73 0.90
C TRP A 34 11.17 9.95 0.74
N PHE A 35 12.38 9.94 1.33
CA PHE A 35 13.29 11.07 1.22
C PHE A 35 13.78 11.27 -0.23
N PHE A 36 13.96 10.20 -1.00
CA PHE A 36 14.30 10.30 -2.41
C PHE A 36 13.20 11.04 -3.18
N TRP A 37 11.94 10.62 -3.07
CA TRP A 37 10.86 11.28 -3.79
C TRP A 37 10.56 12.69 -3.27
N LEU A 38 10.70 12.92 -1.97
CA LEU A 38 10.61 14.25 -1.39
C LEU A 38 11.71 15.17 -1.93
N PHE A 39 12.93 14.67 -2.08
CA PHE A 39 14.04 15.40 -2.70
C PHE A 39 13.75 15.70 -4.18
N ILE A 40 13.31 14.72 -4.96
CA ILE A 40 12.94 14.91 -6.38
C ILE A 40 11.83 15.96 -6.54
N SER A 41 10.83 15.96 -5.65
CA SER A 41 9.73 16.95 -5.69
C SER A 41 10.21 18.40 -5.57
N SER A 42 11.41 18.63 -5.00
CA SER A 42 11.94 19.99 -4.79
C SER A 42 12.50 20.65 -6.06
N PHE A 43 12.57 19.93 -7.18
CA PHE A 43 13.17 20.42 -8.42
C PHE A 43 12.15 20.72 -9.53
N SER A 44 10.86 20.45 -9.35
CA SER A 44 9.82 20.66 -10.39
C SER A 44 10.21 20.06 -11.76
N LEU A 45 10.85 18.89 -11.78
CA LEU A 45 11.45 18.31 -13.01
C LEU A 45 10.48 18.15 -14.18
N THR A 46 9.20 18.02 -13.87
CA THR A 46 8.12 17.79 -14.82
C THR A 46 7.14 18.96 -14.91
N GLY A 47 7.39 20.07 -14.21
CA GLY A 47 6.50 21.22 -14.15
C GLY A 47 5.37 21.13 -13.12
N LEU A 48 5.39 20.12 -12.24
CA LEU A 48 4.57 20.12 -11.01
C LEU A 48 4.99 21.27 -10.08
N PHE A 49 4.03 21.92 -9.41
CA PHE A 49 4.34 22.97 -8.45
C PHE A 49 5.27 22.46 -7.34
N VAL A 50 6.20 23.30 -6.90
CA VAL A 50 7.07 22.96 -5.77
C VAL A 50 6.29 23.15 -4.47
N PRO A 51 6.16 22.12 -3.61
CA PRO A 51 5.54 22.25 -2.29
C PRO A 51 6.16 23.37 -1.44
N SER A 52 5.37 23.95 -0.54
CA SER A 52 5.88 24.96 0.39
C SER A 52 6.87 24.37 1.40
N ASN A 53 7.68 25.25 2.00
CA ASN A 53 8.61 24.85 3.05
C ASN A 53 7.90 24.16 4.23
N PHE A 54 6.71 24.64 4.58
CA PHE A 54 5.90 24.06 5.66
C PHE A 54 5.51 22.61 5.35
N THR A 55 5.05 22.33 4.13
CA THR A 55 4.74 20.97 3.68
C THR A 55 5.94 20.04 3.78
N TYR A 56 7.11 20.48 3.29
CA TYR A 56 8.35 19.70 3.42
C TYR A 56 8.70 19.37 4.87
N PHE A 57 8.58 20.33 5.78
CA PHE A 57 8.83 20.09 7.20
C PHE A 57 7.86 19.08 7.81
N LEU A 58 6.59 19.06 7.39
CA LEU A 58 5.62 18.05 7.88
C LEU A 58 6.02 16.62 7.46
N TYR A 59 6.49 16.43 6.22
CA TYR A 59 7.00 15.12 5.78
C TYR A 59 8.30 14.73 6.48
N ILE A 60 9.26 15.66 6.57
CA ILE A 60 10.51 15.44 7.31
C ILE A 60 10.21 15.07 8.76
N MET A 61 9.26 15.76 9.40
CA MET A 61 8.82 15.50 10.76
C MET A 61 8.23 14.09 10.88
N LEU A 62 7.27 13.71 10.03
CA LEU A 62 6.71 12.36 10.02
C LEU A 62 7.81 11.29 9.95
N LEU A 63 8.71 11.41 8.96
CA LEU A 63 9.81 10.44 8.75
C LEU A 63 10.81 10.43 9.90
N SER A 64 11.07 11.58 10.52
CA SER A 64 11.94 11.69 11.69
C SER A 64 11.34 11.02 12.91
N PHE A 65 10.04 11.18 13.13
CA PHE A 65 9.35 10.49 14.22
C PHE A 65 9.18 8.99 13.99
N VAL A 66 9.17 8.53 12.73
CA VAL A 66 9.33 7.10 12.42
C VAL A 66 10.69 6.58 12.91
N THR A 67 11.78 7.32 12.72
CA THR A 67 13.10 6.94 13.29
C THR A 67 13.10 6.95 14.81
N VAL A 68 12.49 7.96 15.43
CA VAL A 68 12.34 8.05 16.90
C VAL A 68 11.59 6.83 17.44
N GLY A 69 10.50 6.41 16.79
CA GLY A 69 9.75 5.20 17.16
C GLY A 69 10.61 3.94 17.17
N ALA A 70 11.49 3.78 16.18
CA ALA A 70 12.45 2.67 16.15
C ALA A 70 13.48 2.76 17.29
N GLY A 71 13.94 3.97 17.62
CA GLY A 71 14.80 4.24 18.78
C GLY A 71 14.14 3.87 20.10
N ILE A 72 12.88 4.24 20.31
CA ILE A 72 12.08 3.89 21.49
C ILE A 72 11.97 2.36 21.62
N PHE A 73 11.70 1.66 20.53
CA PHE A 73 11.66 0.20 20.54
C PHE A 73 13.01 -0.42 20.95
N LYS A 74 14.14 0.11 20.48
CA LYS A 74 15.48 -0.36 20.89
C LYS A 74 15.71 -0.21 22.39
N LEU A 75 15.33 0.94 22.96
CA LEU A 75 15.43 1.18 24.40
C LEU A 75 14.57 0.21 25.20
N PHE A 76 13.35 -0.05 24.72
CA PHE A 76 12.42 -0.98 25.35
C PHE A 76 12.90 -2.45 25.28
N SER A 77 13.43 -2.87 24.13
CA SER A 77 13.89 -4.25 23.91
C SER A 77 15.18 -4.56 24.69
N HIS A 78 16.08 -3.59 24.82
CA HIS A 78 17.30 -3.74 25.64
C HIS A 78 16.96 -4.01 27.11
N LYS A 79 15.95 -3.32 27.65
CA LYS A 79 15.49 -3.51 29.04
C LYS A 79 14.82 -4.86 29.30
N ARG A 80 14.17 -5.47 28.28
CA ARG A 80 13.27 -6.63 28.48
C ARG A 80 13.80 -7.98 27.99
N LYS A 81 15.07 -8.10 27.54
CA LYS A 81 15.64 -9.35 26.97
C LYS A 81 14.61 -10.15 26.16
N ILE A 82 13.97 -9.49 25.18
CA ILE A 82 12.85 -10.07 24.42
C ILE A 82 13.32 -11.37 23.76
N SER A 83 12.72 -12.50 24.15
CA SER A 83 13.06 -13.80 23.55
C SER A 83 12.58 -13.85 22.10
N LEU A 84 13.47 -14.27 21.20
CA LEU A 84 13.18 -14.43 19.79
C LEU A 84 12.52 -15.78 19.54
N SER A 85 11.22 -15.89 19.86
CA SER A 85 10.47 -17.10 19.52
C SER A 85 10.21 -17.18 18.01
N SER A 86 10.63 -18.31 17.41
CA SER A 86 10.30 -18.66 16.03
C SER A 86 8.88 -19.24 15.89
N LYS A 87 8.22 -19.57 17.01
CA LYS A 87 6.86 -20.11 17.02
C LYS A 87 5.85 -18.97 17.10
N SER A 88 4.85 -19.00 16.22
CA SER A 88 3.63 -18.22 16.41
C SER A 88 2.75 -18.89 17.46
N TYR A 89 2.13 -18.09 18.32
CA TYR A 89 1.16 -18.58 19.29
C TYR A 89 -0.19 -18.80 18.60
N SER A 90 -0.78 -19.98 18.75
CA SER A 90 -2.12 -20.35 18.26
C SER A 90 -2.90 -20.93 19.42
N VAL A 91 -4.13 -20.43 19.63
CA VAL A 91 -5.03 -20.88 20.70
C VAL A 91 -5.39 -22.34 20.48
N PHE A 92 -5.68 -22.74 19.23
CA PHE A 92 -5.99 -24.13 18.88
C PHE A 92 -4.74 -25.01 18.70
N ARG A 93 -3.55 -24.49 19.00
CA ARG A 93 -2.25 -25.19 18.85
C ARG A 93 -2.02 -25.78 17.45
N ILE A 94 -2.62 -25.18 16.42
CA ILE A 94 -2.46 -25.64 15.03
C ILE A 94 -1.05 -25.33 14.57
N LEU A 95 -0.35 -26.33 14.05
CA LEU A 95 1.00 -26.15 13.53
C LEU A 95 0.99 -25.23 12.31
N THR A 96 2.06 -24.44 12.14
CA THR A 96 2.20 -23.51 11.00
C THR A 96 2.04 -24.21 9.64
N LYS A 97 2.52 -25.46 9.52
CA LYS A 97 2.39 -26.25 8.28
C LYS A 97 0.94 -26.59 7.94
N ASP A 98 0.11 -26.82 8.96
CA ASP A 98 -1.30 -27.15 8.80
C ASP A 98 -2.12 -25.89 8.54
N LYS A 99 -1.81 -24.79 9.24
CA LYS A 99 -2.38 -23.46 8.93
C LYS A 99 -2.20 -23.10 7.46
N GLU A 100 -1.00 -23.31 6.91
CA GLU A 100 -0.72 -23.07 5.49
C GLU A 100 -1.58 -23.94 4.57
N LYS A 101 -1.77 -25.23 4.90
CA LYS A 101 -2.61 -26.16 4.12
C LYS A 101 -4.09 -25.75 4.17
N TYR A 102 -4.63 -25.49 5.35
CA TYR A 102 -6.03 -25.10 5.52
C TYR A 102 -6.32 -23.76 4.86
N PHE A 103 -5.40 -22.81 4.99
CA PHE A 103 -5.54 -21.51 4.34
C PHE A 103 -5.49 -21.62 2.81
N PHE A 104 -4.61 -22.46 2.25
CA PHE A 104 -4.59 -22.72 0.81
C PHE A 104 -5.94 -23.28 0.31
N ILE A 105 -6.51 -24.25 1.03
CA ILE A 105 -7.83 -24.82 0.70
C ILE A 105 -8.93 -23.77 0.82
N PHE A 106 -8.90 -22.96 1.89
CA PHE A 106 -9.86 -21.86 2.10
C PHE A 106 -9.84 -20.88 0.92
N ILE A 107 -8.66 -20.46 0.44
CA ILE A 107 -8.55 -19.58 -0.72
C ILE A 107 -9.20 -20.22 -1.95
N LEU A 108 -8.91 -21.49 -2.23
CA LEU A 108 -9.44 -22.19 -3.41
C LEU A 108 -10.97 -22.34 -3.39
N ILE A 109 -11.55 -22.56 -2.22
CA ILE A 109 -12.99 -22.83 -2.10
C ILE A 109 -13.79 -21.52 -2.02
N PHE A 110 -13.29 -20.50 -1.32
CA PHE A 110 -14.09 -19.32 -1.00
C PHE A 110 -13.68 -18.06 -1.75
N ILE A 111 -12.38 -17.82 -1.94
CA ILE A 111 -11.87 -16.56 -2.49
C ILE A 111 -11.71 -16.65 -4.01
N PHE A 112 -11.06 -17.71 -4.48
CA PHE A 112 -10.77 -17.89 -5.89
C PHE A 112 -12.03 -17.93 -6.77
N PRO A 113 -13.12 -18.65 -6.42
CA PRO A 113 -14.31 -18.68 -7.27
C PRO A 113 -14.98 -17.31 -7.39
N VAL A 114 -15.01 -16.53 -6.30
CA VAL A 114 -15.60 -15.17 -6.30
C VAL A 114 -14.80 -14.24 -7.20
N VAL A 115 -13.48 -14.22 -7.05
CA VAL A 115 -12.59 -13.38 -7.88
C VAL A 115 -12.63 -13.83 -9.33
N LEU A 116 -12.64 -15.15 -9.59
CA LEU A 116 -12.76 -15.71 -10.94
C LEU A 116 -14.06 -15.30 -11.62
N PHE A 117 -15.19 -15.35 -10.91
CA PHE A 117 -16.47 -14.94 -11.45
C PHE A 117 -16.44 -13.47 -11.92
N PHE A 118 -16.00 -12.54 -11.07
CA PHE A 118 -15.93 -11.13 -11.44
C PHE A 118 -14.88 -10.84 -12.50
N PHE A 119 -13.77 -11.58 -12.49
CA PHE A 119 -12.74 -11.49 -13.53
C PHE A 119 -13.25 -11.92 -14.89
N LEU A 120 -13.92 -13.07 -14.99
CA LEU A 120 -14.52 -13.55 -16.24
C LEU A 120 -15.62 -12.58 -16.72
N LYS A 121 -16.43 -12.03 -15.80
CA LYS A 121 -17.41 -11.00 -16.14
C LYS A 121 -16.74 -9.72 -16.68
N SER A 122 -15.64 -9.27 -16.08
CA SER A 122 -14.88 -8.12 -16.56
C SER A 122 -14.30 -8.36 -17.96
N ILE A 123 -13.77 -9.55 -18.22
CA ILE A 123 -13.28 -9.95 -19.55
C ILE A 123 -14.42 -9.94 -20.55
N TYR A 124 -15.55 -10.57 -20.22
CA TYR A 124 -16.73 -10.62 -21.08
C TYR A 124 -17.20 -9.22 -21.47
N LEU A 125 -17.29 -8.30 -20.49
CA LEU A 125 -17.67 -6.91 -20.73
C LEU A 125 -16.69 -6.20 -21.68
N HIS A 126 -15.40 -6.53 -21.67
CA HIS A 126 -14.44 -5.93 -22.59
C HIS A 126 -14.54 -6.41 -24.04
N PHE A 127 -15.12 -7.59 -24.26
CA PHE A 127 -15.30 -8.14 -25.61
C PHE A 127 -16.66 -7.79 -26.23
N MET A 128 -17.55 -7.14 -25.48
CA MET A 128 -18.86 -6.74 -26.00
C MET A 128 -18.75 -5.43 -26.81
N PRO A 129 -19.15 -5.43 -28.10
CA PRO A 129 -18.93 -4.31 -29.03
C PRO A 129 -19.63 -2.99 -28.65
N ASP A 130 -20.71 -3.03 -27.85
CA ASP A 130 -21.50 -1.86 -27.46
C ASP A 130 -21.24 -1.38 -26.02
N THR A 131 -20.16 -1.84 -25.39
CA THR A 131 -19.86 -1.47 -23.99
C THR A 131 -19.03 -0.19 -23.86
N VAL A 132 -18.99 0.34 -22.63
CA VAL A 132 -18.23 1.52 -22.23
C VAL A 132 -16.80 1.46 -22.78
N PRO A 133 -16.32 2.51 -23.50
CA PRO A 133 -14.95 2.55 -24.00
C PRO A 133 -13.90 2.26 -22.92
N HIS A 134 -12.82 1.54 -23.27
CA HIS A 134 -11.81 1.07 -22.31
C HIS A 134 -11.25 2.17 -21.39
N PHE A 135 -11.12 3.41 -21.89
CA PHE A 135 -10.62 4.54 -21.10
C PHE A 135 -11.58 4.97 -19.97
N ARG A 136 -12.90 4.75 -20.12
CA ARG A 136 -13.92 5.03 -19.10
C ARG A 136 -14.27 3.81 -18.24
N PHE A 137 -13.97 2.60 -18.73
CA PHE A 137 -14.33 1.35 -18.06
C PHE A 137 -14.01 1.34 -16.57
N ARG A 138 -12.80 1.77 -16.19
CA ARG A 138 -12.38 1.80 -14.79
C ARG A 138 -13.34 2.61 -13.91
N ALA A 139 -13.74 3.79 -14.33
CA ALA A 139 -14.63 4.64 -13.56
C ALA A 139 -16.02 4.00 -13.38
N HIS A 140 -16.50 3.33 -14.43
CA HIS A 140 -17.74 2.57 -14.40
C HIS A 140 -17.64 1.28 -13.57
N ALA A 141 -16.49 0.61 -13.56
CA ALA A 141 -16.24 -0.55 -12.70
C ALA A 141 -16.26 -0.18 -11.21
N TYR A 142 -15.79 1.03 -10.86
CA TYR A 142 -15.89 1.58 -9.51
C TYR A 142 -17.27 2.17 -9.16
N GLY A 143 -18.22 2.23 -10.08
CA GLY A 143 -19.55 2.79 -9.82
C GLY A 143 -19.54 4.31 -9.58
N LEU A 144 -18.59 5.04 -10.17
CA LEU A 144 -18.49 6.50 -9.97
C LEU A 144 -19.62 7.29 -10.64
N TYR A 145 -20.20 6.73 -11.71
CA TYR A 145 -21.28 7.33 -12.48
C TYR A 145 -22.60 6.57 -12.32
N GLY A 146 -22.79 5.89 -11.19
CA GLY A 146 -23.98 5.09 -10.89
C GLY A 146 -23.64 3.68 -10.40
N GLU A 147 -24.41 2.70 -10.85
CA GLU A 147 -24.18 1.29 -10.51
C GLU A 147 -22.93 0.74 -11.21
N SER A 148 -22.12 -0.05 -10.48
CA SER A 148 -20.91 -0.67 -11.00
C SER A 148 -21.24 -1.68 -12.11
N ILE A 149 -20.63 -1.55 -13.28
CA ILE A 149 -20.94 -2.45 -14.41
C ILE A 149 -20.46 -3.89 -14.15
N VAL A 150 -19.36 -4.03 -13.42
CA VAL A 150 -18.77 -5.34 -13.08
C VAL A 150 -19.57 -5.97 -11.93
N PHE A 151 -19.96 -5.19 -10.92
CA PHE A 151 -20.64 -5.75 -9.75
C PHE A 151 -22.17 -5.72 -9.85
N GLY A 152 -22.73 -5.06 -10.86
CA GLY A 152 -24.15 -4.74 -10.94
C GLY A 152 -24.48 -3.67 -9.91
N LYS A 153 -24.79 -4.06 -8.67
CA LYS A 153 -25.13 -3.11 -7.60
C LYS A 153 -23.89 -2.71 -6.80
N ASN A 154 -23.80 -1.43 -6.42
CA ASN A 154 -22.68 -0.90 -5.62
C ASN A 154 -22.52 -1.60 -4.26
N LYS A 155 -23.60 -2.16 -3.69
CA LYS A 155 -23.51 -2.98 -2.47
C LYS A 155 -22.60 -4.21 -2.64
N TYR A 156 -22.57 -4.82 -3.83
CA TYR A 156 -21.73 -6.00 -4.07
C TYR A 156 -20.26 -5.62 -4.25
N LEU A 157 -19.99 -4.47 -4.89
CA LEU A 157 -18.66 -3.87 -4.91
C LEU A 157 -18.17 -3.59 -3.48
N TYR A 158 -19.05 -3.05 -2.62
CA TYR A 158 -18.74 -2.79 -1.22
C TYR A 158 -18.45 -4.08 -0.43
N TYR A 159 -19.22 -5.15 -0.64
CA TYR A 159 -18.95 -6.45 0.00
C TYR A 159 -17.63 -7.06 -0.49
N TYR A 160 -17.35 -6.93 -1.78
CA TYR A 160 -16.10 -7.39 -2.37
C TYR A 160 -14.90 -6.62 -1.79
N SER A 161 -14.97 -5.29 -1.71
CA SER A 161 -13.88 -4.46 -1.15
C SER A 161 -13.67 -4.67 0.34
N LEU A 162 -14.71 -5.05 1.09
CA LEU A 162 -14.61 -5.29 2.52
C LEU A 162 -14.17 -6.70 2.92
N ALA A 163 -14.63 -7.73 2.20
CA ALA A 163 -14.36 -9.10 2.57
C ALA A 163 -13.27 -9.72 1.69
N VAL A 164 -13.36 -9.54 0.37
CA VAL A 164 -12.52 -10.25 -0.60
C VAL A 164 -11.17 -9.58 -0.76
N MET A 165 -11.12 -8.26 -0.96
CA MET A 165 -9.86 -7.53 -1.17
C MET A 165 -8.89 -7.64 0.03
N PRO A 166 -9.30 -7.49 1.30
CA PRO A 166 -8.38 -7.69 2.43
C PRO A 166 -7.85 -9.11 2.52
N LEU A 167 -8.65 -10.11 2.14
CA LEU A 167 -8.24 -11.51 2.09
C LEU A 167 -7.26 -11.78 0.94
N ILE A 168 -7.41 -11.12 -0.20
CA ILE A 168 -6.42 -11.17 -1.29
C ILE A 168 -5.07 -10.62 -0.79
N PHE A 169 -5.05 -9.45 -0.14
CA PHE A 169 -3.81 -8.88 0.41
C PHE A 169 -3.21 -9.74 1.54
N ALA A 170 -4.05 -10.22 2.44
CA ALA A 170 -3.60 -11.15 3.48
C ALA A 170 -3.00 -12.41 2.88
N SER A 171 -3.59 -12.93 1.80
CA SER A 171 -3.07 -14.10 1.09
C SER A 171 -1.69 -13.85 0.50
N LEU A 172 -1.44 -12.64 -0.01
CA LEU A 172 -0.14 -12.25 -0.54
C LEU A 172 0.92 -12.24 0.58
N PHE A 173 0.65 -11.54 1.68
CA PHE A 173 1.57 -11.42 2.82
C PHE A 173 1.79 -12.76 3.56
N LEU A 174 0.73 -13.57 3.72
CA LEU A 174 0.85 -14.93 4.26
C LEU A 174 1.61 -15.83 3.31
N GLY A 175 1.38 -15.71 2.00
CA GLY A 175 2.11 -16.44 0.97
C GLY A 175 3.62 -16.21 1.05
N GLY A 176 4.05 -14.95 1.15
CA GLY A 176 5.46 -14.62 1.33
C GLY A 176 6.02 -15.13 2.67
N ALA A 177 5.28 -14.97 3.76
CA ALA A 177 5.68 -15.49 5.07
C ALA A 177 5.82 -17.03 5.10
N PHE A 178 4.88 -17.76 4.50
CA PHE A 178 4.94 -19.21 4.37
C PHE A 178 6.07 -19.65 3.45
N PHE A 179 6.32 -18.92 2.36
CA PHE A 179 7.45 -19.22 1.48
C PHE A 179 8.79 -19.02 2.19
N LEU A 180 8.96 -17.94 2.94
CA LEU A 180 10.18 -17.66 3.69
C LEU A 180 10.42 -18.67 4.82
N ARG A 181 9.37 -19.10 5.53
CA ARG A 181 9.48 -20.01 6.68
C ARG A 181 9.48 -21.49 6.31
N LEU A 182 8.61 -21.90 5.39
CA LEU A 182 8.34 -23.31 5.05
C LEU A 182 8.85 -23.71 3.66
N ASN A 183 9.36 -22.76 2.87
CA ASN A 183 9.70 -22.96 1.45
C ASN A 183 8.52 -23.46 0.59
N LYS A 184 7.28 -23.19 1.03
CA LYS A 184 6.06 -23.53 0.29
C LYS A 184 5.57 -22.33 -0.50
N ILE A 185 5.64 -22.44 -1.82
CA ILE A 185 5.35 -21.32 -2.74
C ILE A 185 3.88 -21.26 -3.20
N ARG A 186 3.10 -22.33 -3.00
CA ARG A 186 1.75 -22.46 -3.57
C ARG A 186 0.77 -21.34 -3.16
N VAL A 187 0.77 -20.90 -1.90
CA VAL A 187 -0.07 -19.80 -1.43
C VAL A 187 0.35 -18.49 -2.08
N LEU A 188 1.66 -18.24 -2.23
CA LEU A 188 2.19 -17.03 -2.88
C LEU A 188 1.83 -16.97 -4.36
N ILE A 189 1.89 -18.09 -5.09
CA ILE A 189 1.48 -18.15 -6.51
C ILE A 189 0.00 -17.86 -6.63
N LEU A 190 -0.84 -18.55 -5.86
CA LEU A 190 -2.29 -18.36 -5.90
C LEU A 190 -2.67 -16.92 -5.52
N ALA A 191 -2.05 -16.36 -4.47
CA ALA A 191 -2.27 -14.97 -4.08
C ALA A 191 -1.84 -13.98 -5.17
N SER A 192 -0.68 -14.18 -5.81
CA SER A 192 -0.24 -13.35 -6.93
C SER A 192 -1.21 -13.39 -8.11
N ILE A 193 -1.77 -14.57 -8.41
CA ILE A 193 -2.81 -14.73 -9.44
C ILE A 193 -4.08 -13.97 -9.05
N LEU A 194 -4.54 -14.09 -7.79
CA LEU A 194 -5.70 -13.36 -7.30
C LEU A 194 -5.51 -11.84 -7.37
N VAL A 195 -4.34 -11.34 -6.99
CA VAL A 195 -4.01 -9.91 -7.11
C VAL A 195 -4.00 -9.48 -8.57
N ALA A 196 -3.46 -10.29 -9.48
CA ALA A 196 -3.48 -9.98 -10.92
C ALA A 196 -4.90 -9.96 -11.48
N MET A 197 -5.75 -10.93 -11.12
CA MET A 197 -7.15 -10.98 -11.53
C MET A 197 -7.94 -9.79 -10.98
N ASP A 198 -7.79 -9.47 -9.69
CA ASP A 198 -8.37 -8.30 -9.05
C ASP A 198 -7.96 -7.00 -9.75
N THR A 199 -6.67 -6.88 -10.09
CA THR A 199 -6.16 -5.74 -10.83
C THR A 199 -6.83 -5.62 -12.19
N LEU A 200 -7.01 -6.74 -12.91
CA LEU A 200 -7.61 -6.76 -14.24
C LEU A 200 -9.12 -6.50 -14.20
N ILE A 201 -9.84 -6.89 -13.14
CA ILE A 201 -11.27 -6.57 -12.93
C ILE A 201 -11.52 -5.06 -13.05
N PHE A 202 -10.58 -4.23 -12.59
CA PHE A 202 -10.72 -2.77 -12.60
C PHE A 202 -9.88 -2.07 -13.68
N LEU A 203 -9.26 -2.81 -14.61
CA LEU A 203 -8.20 -2.29 -15.49
C LEU A 203 -7.16 -1.46 -14.71
N GLY A 204 -6.75 -2.00 -13.56
CA GLY A 204 -5.76 -1.43 -12.67
C GLY A 204 -4.33 -1.73 -13.08
N ARG A 205 -3.40 -1.09 -12.38
CA ARG A 205 -1.96 -1.43 -12.46
C ARG A 205 -1.36 -1.74 -11.10
N PHE A 206 -1.90 -1.16 -10.03
CA PHE A 206 -1.29 -1.21 -8.70
C PHE A 206 -1.12 -2.61 -8.13
N GLY A 207 -2.00 -3.58 -8.42
CA GLY A 207 -1.80 -4.93 -7.88
C GLY A 207 -0.55 -5.62 -8.39
N PHE A 208 -0.11 -5.32 -9.60
CA PHE A 208 1.20 -5.78 -10.08
C PHE A 208 2.35 -5.21 -9.24
N TYR A 209 2.27 -3.94 -8.84
CA TYR A 209 3.25 -3.34 -7.93
C TYR A 209 3.19 -3.98 -6.54
N TYR A 210 2.02 -4.38 -6.06
CA TYR A 210 1.88 -5.08 -4.77
C TYR A 210 2.64 -6.41 -4.79
N VAL A 211 2.50 -7.19 -5.86
CA VAL A 211 3.26 -8.43 -6.06
C VAL A 211 4.77 -8.15 -6.14
N LEU A 212 5.20 -7.10 -6.85
CA LEU A 212 6.62 -6.72 -6.93
C LEU A 212 7.21 -6.36 -5.56
N ILE A 213 6.47 -5.59 -4.75
CA ILE A 213 6.93 -5.23 -3.40
C ILE A 213 7.01 -6.46 -2.49
N GLU A 214 6.09 -7.41 -2.60
CA GLU A 214 6.19 -8.67 -1.84
C GLU A 214 7.40 -9.51 -2.29
N ILE A 215 7.68 -9.58 -3.60
CA ILE A 215 8.89 -10.24 -4.12
C ILE A 215 10.15 -9.55 -3.61
N LEU A 216 10.18 -8.20 -3.62
CA LEU A 216 11.28 -7.42 -3.07
C LEU A 216 11.48 -7.71 -1.58
N PHE A 217 10.40 -7.78 -0.80
CA PHE A 217 10.46 -8.14 0.62
C PHE A 217 11.06 -9.54 0.84
N ILE A 218 10.59 -10.55 0.09
CA ILE A 218 11.14 -11.90 0.12
C ILE A 218 12.63 -11.90 -0.22
N PHE A 219 13.02 -11.16 -1.25
CA PHE A 219 14.43 -11.00 -1.64
C PHE A 219 15.25 -10.37 -0.52
N MET A 220 14.78 -9.30 0.11
CA MET A 220 15.46 -8.64 1.23
C MET A 220 15.71 -9.60 2.39
N VAL A 221 14.70 -10.38 2.78
CA VAL A 221 14.85 -11.37 3.88
C VAL A 221 15.84 -12.48 3.49
N ARG A 222 15.79 -12.99 2.26
CA ARG A 222 16.72 -14.02 1.78
C ARG A 222 18.16 -13.50 1.67
N ALA A 223 18.36 -12.32 1.10
CA ALA A 223 19.66 -11.68 0.97
C ALA A 223 20.27 -11.38 2.34
N PHE A 224 19.46 -10.98 3.33
CA PHE A 224 19.91 -10.82 4.70
C PHE A 224 20.45 -12.12 5.29
N ARG A 225 19.79 -13.26 5.05
CA ARG A 225 20.18 -14.57 5.64
C ARG A 225 21.30 -15.27 4.91
N ASN A 226 21.42 -15.12 3.59
CA ASN A 226 22.40 -15.83 2.77
C ASN A 226 23.09 -14.88 1.79
N ARG A 227 24.02 -14.07 2.31
CA ARG A 227 24.72 -13.02 1.55
C ARG A 227 25.60 -13.58 0.44
N GLU A 228 26.23 -14.73 0.65
CA GLU A 228 27.16 -15.33 -0.31
C GLU A 228 26.46 -15.87 -1.57
N ASN A 229 25.16 -16.16 -1.47
CA ASN A 229 24.37 -16.69 -2.59
C ASN A 229 23.36 -15.67 -3.16
N ILE A 230 23.55 -14.36 -2.95
CA ILE A 230 22.65 -13.32 -3.48
C ILE A 230 22.48 -13.46 -5.00
N PHE A 231 23.55 -13.70 -5.74
CA PHE A 231 23.48 -13.87 -7.20
C PHE A 231 22.68 -15.11 -7.63
N LYS A 232 22.65 -16.17 -6.81
CA LYS A 232 21.80 -17.36 -7.07
C LYS A 232 20.31 -17.08 -6.86
N LEU A 233 19.96 -15.99 -6.18
CA LEU A 233 18.57 -15.53 -6.06
C LEU A 233 18.07 -14.93 -7.39
N PHE A 234 18.96 -14.43 -8.26
CA PHE A 234 18.63 -13.95 -9.61
C PHE A 234 18.58 -15.10 -10.63
N ASN A 235 17.80 -16.14 -10.33
CA ASN A 235 17.53 -17.21 -11.30
C ASN A 235 16.69 -16.64 -12.46
N ARG A 236 16.95 -17.08 -13.70
CA ARG A 236 16.20 -16.75 -14.92
C ARG A 236 14.68 -16.79 -14.70
N LYS A 237 14.18 -17.77 -13.94
CA LYS A 237 12.73 -17.88 -13.62
C LYS A 237 12.17 -16.64 -12.92
N TYR A 238 12.90 -16.08 -11.95
CA TYR A 238 12.46 -14.87 -11.24
C TYR A 238 12.59 -13.62 -12.12
N VAL A 239 13.65 -13.54 -12.93
CA VAL A 239 13.82 -12.45 -13.89
C VAL A 239 12.67 -12.44 -14.91
N PHE A 240 12.33 -13.59 -15.49
CA PHE A 240 11.18 -13.72 -16.39
C PHE A 240 9.86 -13.35 -15.72
N ALA A 241 9.65 -13.71 -14.46
CA ALA A 241 8.46 -13.31 -13.71
C ALA A 241 8.38 -11.78 -13.54
N ILE A 242 9.48 -11.13 -13.16
CA ILE A 242 9.55 -9.66 -13.02
C ILE A 242 9.30 -8.98 -14.37
N VAL A 243 9.97 -9.44 -15.43
CA VAL A 243 9.77 -8.92 -16.80
C VAL A 243 8.33 -9.10 -17.25
N GLY A 244 7.72 -10.26 -16.99
CA GLY A 244 6.30 -10.51 -17.27
C GLY A 244 5.37 -9.53 -16.56
N ILE A 245 5.65 -9.20 -15.29
CA ILE A 245 4.88 -8.18 -14.55
C ILE A 245 5.01 -6.80 -15.22
N PHE A 246 6.22 -6.40 -15.63
CA PHE A 246 6.42 -5.13 -16.34
C PHE A 246 5.69 -5.09 -17.69
N ILE A 247 5.69 -6.20 -18.43
CA ILE A 247 4.93 -6.33 -19.68
C ILE A 247 3.44 -6.15 -19.44
N LEU A 248 2.88 -6.76 -18.38
CA LEU A 248 1.47 -6.59 -18.02
C LEU A 248 1.12 -5.15 -17.64
N ILE A 249 1.98 -4.49 -16.84
CA ILE A 249 1.79 -3.07 -16.50
C ILE A 249 1.79 -2.20 -17.77
N PHE A 250 2.72 -2.45 -18.69
CA PHE A 250 2.82 -1.72 -19.95
C PHE A 250 1.59 -1.97 -20.84
N PHE A 251 1.19 -3.23 -20.97
CA PHE A 251 0.01 -3.64 -21.76
C PHE A 251 -1.29 -2.98 -21.26
N ILE A 252 -1.51 -2.93 -19.95
CA ILE A 252 -2.71 -2.26 -19.42
C ILE A 252 -2.63 -0.75 -19.65
N SER A 253 -1.43 -0.18 -19.58
CA SER A 253 -1.22 1.25 -19.82
C SER A 253 -1.49 1.64 -21.28
N THR A 254 -1.16 0.78 -22.24
CA THR A 254 -1.48 0.98 -23.66
C THR A 254 -2.97 0.81 -23.93
N VAL A 255 -3.61 -0.24 -23.40
CA VAL A 255 -5.06 -0.48 -23.56
C VAL A 255 -5.91 0.69 -23.02
N ARG A 256 -5.45 1.35 -21.94
CA ARG A 256 -6.17 2.48 -21.35
C ARG A 256 -6.05 3.80 -22.12
N ASN A 257 -5.06 3.95 -23.00
CA ASN A 257 -4.80 5.18 -23.74
C ASN A 257 -4.69 4.92 -25.25
N PRO A 258 -5.78 4.45 -25.90
CA PRO A 258 -5.75 4.21 -27.34
C PRO A 258 -5.50 5.53 -28.08
N GLY A 259 -4.46 5.57 -28.92
CA GLY A 259 -4.16 6.71 -29.80
C GLY A 259 -3.07 7.68 -29.33
N LYS A 260 -2.56 7.60 -28.09
CA LYS A 260 -1.37 8.39 -27.70
C LYS A 260 -0.09 7.71 -28.19
N LYS A 261 0.75 8.43 -28.95
CA LYS A 261 2.13 8.01 -29.20
C LYS A 261 2.88 8.04 -27.86
N ILE A 262 3.04 6.88 -27.23
CA ILE A 262 3.71 6.77 -25.95
C ILE A 262 5.20 7.05 -26.17
N SER A 263 5.65 8.26 -25.84
CA SER A 263 7.08 8.57 -25.80
C SER A 263 7.70 8.04 -24.50
N PHE A 264 8.92 7.48 -24.55
CA PHE A 264 9.60 7.00 -23.35
C PHE A 264 9.78 8.10 -22.28
N LYS A 265 9.98 9.34 -22.74
CA LYS A 265 10.02 10.54 -21.89
C LYS A 265 8.70 10.77 -21.15
N GLU A 266 7.56 10.64 -21.83
CA GLU A 266 6.25 10.75 -21.18
C GLU A 266 6.01 9.64 -20.15
N ILE A 267 6.47 8.41 -20.42
CA ILE A 267 6.35 7.31 -19.45
C ILE A 267 7.09 7.67 -18.15
N ILE A 268 8.35 8.11 -18.26
CA ILE A 268 9.16 8.49 -17.10
C ILE A 268 8.53 9.67 -16.37
N ASN A 269 8.18 10.73 -17.10
CA ASN A 269 7.65 11.94 -16.47
C ASN A 269 6.32 11.68 -15.78
N TYR A 270 5.39 11.00 -16.45
CA TYR A 270 4.04 10.82 -15.93
C TYR A 270 3.92 9.65 -14.93
N TYR A 271 4.46 8.47 -15.27
CA TYR A 271 4.26 7.27 -14.46
C TYR A 271 5.32 7.04 -13.39
N LEU A 272 6.50 7.65 -13.53
CA LEU A 272 7.57 7.53 -12.55
C LEU A 272 7.69 8.79 -11.70
N ILE A 273 7.92 9.97 -12.29
CA ILE A 273 8.18 11.18 -11.50
C ILE A 273 6.88 11.76 -10.93
N ASP A 274 5.91 12.13 -11.79
CA ASP A 274 4.68 12.78 -11.36
C ASP A 274 3.95 11.89 -10.36
N TYR A 275 3.79 10.60 -10.68
CA TYR A 275 3.09 9.65 -9.80
C TYR A 275 3.66 9.51 -8.39
N HIS A 276 4.97 9.70 -8.20
CA HIS A 276 5.60 9.60 -6.89
C HIS A 276 5.78 10.96 -6.20
N THR A 277 5.47 12.07 -6.87
CA THR A 277 5.67 13.43 -6.34
C THR A 277 4.37 14.24 -6.24
N GLU A 278 3.34 13.89 -7.01
CA GLU A 278 2.04 14.57 -7.07
C GLU A 278 1.37 14.67 -5.70
N SER A 279 1.54 13.68 -4.82
CA SER A 279 0.89 13.64 -3.53
C SER A 279 1.44 14.67 -2.55
N PHE A 280 2.72 15.05 -2.67
CA PHE A 280 3.32 16.15 -1.89
C PHE A 280 2.72 17.49 -2.31
N VAL A 281 2.56 17.69 -3.62
CA VAL A 281 1.99 18.91 -4.20
C VAL A 281 0.52 19.02 -3.86
N LEU A 282 -0.24 17.93 -4.01
CA LEU A 282 -1.65 17.89 -3.65
C LEU A 282 -1.87 18.21 -2.17
N PHE A 283 -1.07 17.60 -1.28
CA PHE A 283 -1.14 17.91 0.14
C PHE A 283 -0.86 19.38 0.42
N ASP A 284 0.13 19.98 -0.26
CA ASP A 284 0.43 21.41 -0.15
C ASP A 284 -0.72 22.30 -0.63
N THR A 285 -1.35 21.96 -1.75
CA THR A 285 -2.52 22.67 -2.29
C THR A 285 -3.69 22.63 -1.30
N GLU A 286 -3.99 21.46 -0.74
CA GLU A 286 -5.05 21.28 0.24
C GLU A 286 -4.74 21.98 1.57
N LEU A 287 -3.47 21.99 1.99
CA LEU A 287 -3.03 22.67 3.20
C LEU A 287 -3.18 24.19 3.10
N LYS A 288 -2.94 24.77 1.93
CA LYS A 288 -3.11 26.21 1.66
C LYS A 288 -4.58 26.61 1.47
N ASN A 289 -5.44 25.68 1.07
CA ASN A 289 -6.85 25.95 0.90
C ASN A 289 -7.57 25.91 2.26
N GLU A 290 -7.95 27.06 2.80
CA GLU A 290 -8.66 27.17 4.09
C GLU A 290 -10.00 26.42 4.10
N LYS A 291 -10.62 26.23 2.93
CA LYS A 291 -11.88 25.48 2.77
C LYS A 291 -11.68 23.98 2.56
N SER A 292 -10.44 23.50 2.59
CA SER A 292 -10.15 22.07 2.43
C SER A 292 -10.69 21.26 3.60
N ILE A 293 -11.23 20.07 3.30
CA ILE A 293 -11.61 19.08 4.32
C ILE A 293 -10.41 18.68 5.20
N LEU A 294 -9.17 18.95 4.79
CA LEU A 294 -7.95 18.67 5.56
C LEU A 294 -7.95 19.38 6.93
N HIS A 295 -8.63 20.51 7.03
CA HIS A 295 -8.72 21.32 8.25
C HIS A 295 -9.83 20.86 9.20
N GLU A 296 -10.78 20.06 8.72
CA GLU A 296 -11.88 19.49 9.51
C GLU A 296 -11.41 18.25 10.29
N LYS A 297 -11.27 18.38 11.61
CA LYS A 297 -10.68 17.31 12.43
C LYS A 297 -11.59 16.11 12.61
N THR A 298 -11.02 14.93 12.39
CA THR A 298 -11.73 13.63 12.47
C THR A 298 -11.29 12.74 13.63
N TYR A 299 -10.29 13.16 14.42
CA TYR A 299 -9.87 12.52 15.66
C TYR A 299 -9.59 11.01 15.57
N GLY A 300 -9.01 10.57 14.46
CA GLY A 300 -8.60 9.19 14.20
C GLY A 300 -9.49 8.45 13.21
N ARG A 301 -10.70 8.96 12.89
CA ARG A 301 -11.62 8.29 11.97
C ARG A 301 -11.08 8.21 10.55
N ALA A 302 -10.31 9.19 10.08
CA ALA A 302 -9.73 9.16 8.74
C ALA A 302 -8.65 8.08 8.61
N SER A 303 -7.75 7.99 9.59
CA SER A 303 -6.66 7.01 9.63
C SER A 303 -7.12 5.63 10.09
N LEU A 304 -8.31 5.50 10.67
CA LEU A 304 -8.95 4.22 10.97
C LEU A 304 -10.07 3.88 9.97
N GLY A 305 -10.15 4.58 8.85
CA GLY A 305 -11.25 4.50 7.88
C GLY A 305 -11.51 3.07 7.39
N GLY A 306 -10.48 2.25 7.18
CA GLY A 306 -10.67 0.85 6.80
C GLY A 306 -11.40 0.00 7.86
N LEU A 307 -11.12 0.25 9.14
CA LEU A 307 -11.82 -0.40 10.26
C LEU A 307 -13.22 0.19 10.46
N GLU A 308 -13.38 1.50 10.31
CA GLU A 308 -14.68 2.17 10.35
C GLU A 308 -15.62 1.62 9.25
N ARG A 309 -15.09 1.38 8.04
CA ARG A 309 -15.83 0.73 6.95
C ARG A 309 -16.31 -0.67 7.35
N SER A 310 -15.41 -1.46 7.97
CA SER A 310 -15.75 -2.81 8.45
C SER A 310 -16.81 -2.77 9.56
N PHE A 311 -16.73 -1.80 10.47
CA PHE A 311 -17.72 -1.59 11.53
C PHE A 311 -19.08 -1.16 10.97
N SER A 312 -19.09 -0.20 10.04
CA SER A 312 -20.31 0.27 9.36
C SER A 312 -21.03 -0.87 8.63
N PHE A 313 -20.27 -1.74 7.96
CA PHE A 313 -20.82 -2.95 7.34
C PHE A 313 -21.47 -3.90 8.36
N MET A 314 -20.84 -4.13 9.52
CA MET A 314 -21.41 -4.98 10.57
C MET A 314 -22.72 -4.41 11.12
N LEU A 315 -22.80 -3.09 11.32
CA LEU A 315 -24.06 -2.44 11.71
C LEU A 315 -25.16 -2.68 10.68
N GLY A 316 -24.84 -2.54 9.39
CA GLY A 316 -25.76 -2.83 8.30
C GLY A 316 -26.20 -4.30 8.23
N LEU A 317 -25.27 -5.24 8.46
CA LEU A 317 -25.56 -6.68 8.47
C LEU A 317 -26.56 -7.06 9.58
N PHE A 318 -26.41 -6.47 10.77
CA PHE A 318 -27.32 -6.67 11.89
C PHE A 318 -28.55 -5.74 11.87
N LYS A 319 -28.75 -4.98 10.78
CA LYS A 319 -29.86 -4.01 10.62
C LYS A 319 -29.96 -3.01 11.77
N ILE A 320 -28.82 -2.63 12.36
CA ILE A 320 -28.77 -1.61 13.40
C ILE A 320 -28.98 -0.24 12.71
N PRO A 321 -29.95 0.58 13.11
CA PRO A 321 -30.32 1.82 12.43
C PRO A 321 -29.36 2.98 12.74
N LEU A 322 -28.06 2.71 12.76
CA LEU A 322 -27.01 3.71 12.97
C LEU A 322 -26.26 3.91 11.66
N GLN A 323 -26.41 5.08 11.05
CA GLN A 323 -25.71 5.44 9.82
C GLN A 323 -24.44 6.22 10.15
N ILE A 324 -23.28 5.61 9.87
CA ILE A 324 -21.98 6.24 10.05
C ILE A 324 -21.41 6.57 8.67
N GLN A 325 -21.19 7.85 8.40
CA GLN A 325 -20.44 8.26 7.21
C GLN A 325 -18.97 7.88 7.40
N VAL A 326 -18.52 6.86 6.68
CA VAL A 326 -17.14 6.36 6.71
C VAL A 326 -16.21 7.44 6.16
N GLN A 327 -15.26 7.89 6.98
CA GLN A 327 -14.36 8.99 6.63
C GLN A 327 -13.39 8.61 5.51
N GLY A 328 -12.97 7.34 5.45
CA GLY A 328 -12.15 6.82 4.33
C GLY A 328 -12.85 6.98 2.97
N ASP A 329 -14.15 6.68 2.89
CA ASP A 329 -14.94 6.78 1.66
C ASP A 329 -15.17 8.25 1.26
N PHE A 330 -15.43 9.11 2.26
CA PHE A 330 -15.57 10.55 2.04
C PHE A 330 -14.29 11.18 1.50
N ILE A 331 -13.14 10.89 2.12
CA ILE A 331 -11.82 11.36 1.65
C ILE A 331 -11.51 10.81 0.26
N GLY A 332 -11.75 9.52 0.02
CA GLY A 332 -11.53 8.91 -1.29
C GLY A 332 -12.36 9.56 -2.39
N SER A 333 -13.61 9.91 -2.10
CA SER A 333 -14.50 10.61 -3.05
C SER A 333 -14.02 12.05 -3.29
N TYR A 334 -13.66 12.79 -2.24
CA TYR A 334 -13.16 14.17 -2.33
C TYR A 334 -11.84 14.26 -3.09
N LEU A 335 -10.94 13.28 -2.93
CA LEU A 335 -9.64 13.25 -3.63
C LEU A 335 -9.74 12.68 -5.05
N HIS A 336 -10.92 12.23 -5.49
CA HIS A 336 -11.13 11.76 -6.86
C HIS A 336 -11.24 12.91 -7.88
N GLU A 337 -11.49 14.13 -7.40
CA GLU A 337 -11.54 15.32 -8.23
C GLU A 337 -10.15 15.69 -8.76
N ASN A 338 -10.08 15.99 -10.06
CA ASN A 338 -8.84 16.43 -10.69
C ASN A 338 -8.50 17.86 -10.25
N ARG A 339 -7.31 18.05 -9.69
CA ARG A 339 -6.79 19.36 -9.29
C ARG A 339 -5.64 19.79 -10.18
N LEU A 340 -5.51 21.09 -10.40
CA LEU A 340 -4.38 21.67 -11.11
C LEU A 340 -3.14 21.62 -10.20
N LEU A 341 -2.16 20.78 -10.54
CA LEU A 341 -0.95 20.58 -9.76
C LEU A 341 0.33 21.08 -10.45
N GLY A 342 0.21 21.68 -11.64
CA GLY A 342 1.34 22.23 -12.36
C GLY A 342 1.02 22.61 -13.80
N TYR A 343 2.05 22.94 -14.56
CA TYR A 343 1.96 23.24 -15.99
C TYR A 343 3.04 22.47 -16.75
N ALA A 344 2.69 21.93 -17.92
CA ALA A 344 3.67 21.34 -18.82
C ALA A 344 4.48 22.43 -19.54
N SER A 345 5.52 22.01 -20.28
CA SER A 345 6.43 22.93 -20.98
C SER A 345 5.76 23.78 -22.07
N ASP A 346 4.61 23.33 -22.58
CA ASP A 346 3.77 24.03 -23.55
C ASP A 346 2.71 24.94 -22.88
N GLY A 347 2.75 25.09 -21.56
CA GLY A 347 1.79 25.87 -20.78
C GLY A 347 0.48 25.14 -20.48
N THR A 348 0.30 23.89 -20.93
CA THR A 348 -0.92 23.14 -20.64
C THR A 348 -1.00 22.77 -19.15
N GLY A 349 -2.18 22.97 -18.55
CA GLY A 349 -2.41 22.65 -17.14
C GLY A 349 -2.32 21.15 -16.88
N LYS A 350 -1.60 20.77 -15.83
CA LYS A 350 -1.48 19.39 -15.35
C LYS A 350 -2.52 19.11 -14.28
N PHE A 351 -3.55 18.37 -14.66
CA PHE A 351 -4.65 17.99 -13.78
C PHE A 351 -4.51 16.54 -13.32
N TYR A 352 -4.49 16.34 -12.00
CA TYR A 352 -4.35 15.03 -11.37
C TYR A 352 -5.38 14.83 -10.28
N ASN A 353 -5.95 13.63 -10.21
CA ASN A 353 -6.70 13.14 -9.07
C ASN A 353 -5.82 12.19 -8.26
N ALA A 354 -4.83 12.74 -7.57
CA ALA A 354 -3.98 11.95 -6.70
C ALA A 354 -4.74 11.63 -5.40
N PHE A 355 -4.58 10.41 -4.88
CA PHE A 355 -5.31 9.95 -3.71
C PHE A 355 -4.85 10.63 -2.40
N GLY A 356 -3.91 11.58 -2.44
CA GLY A 356 -3.31 12.18 -1.23
C GLY A 356 -2.46 11.18 -0.46
N SER A 357 -1.27 11.57 -0.02
CA SER A 357 -0.42 10.66 0.75
C SER A 357 -1.07 10.28 2.09
N VAL A 358 -0.53 9.26 2.79
CA VAL A 358 -0.94 8.88 4.15
C VAL A 358 -0.92 10.06 5.14
N LEU A 359 -0.06 11.07 4.90
CA LEU A 359 -0.02 12.28 5.71
C LEU A 359 -1.35 13.06 5.67
N PHE A 360 -2.12 12.96 4.58
CA PHE A 360 -3.43 13.61 4.48
C PHE A 360 -4.37 13.14 5.58
N SER A 361 -4.55 11.83 5.75
CA SER A 361 -5.40 11.26 6.82
C SER A 361 -4.85 11.58 8.21
N LEU A 362 -3.54 11.46 8.40
CA LEU A 362 -2.90 11.72 9.69
C LEU A 362 -3.09 13.18 10.14
N TYR A 363 -2.89 14.12 9.21
CA TYR A 363 -3.03 15.55 9.49
C TYR A 363 -4.50 15.97 9.66
N LYS A 364 -5.41 15.36 8.90
CA LYS A 364 -6.85 15.56 9.09
C LYS A 364 -7.30 15.09 10.47
N ASP A 365 -6.78 13.97 10.97
CA ASP A 365 -7.21 13.43 12.27
C ASP A 365 -6.82 14.29 13.47
N GLY A 366 -5.64 14.90 13.47
CA GLY A 366 -5.25 15.75 14.61
C GLY A 366 -4.03 16.61 14.34
N GLY A 367 -3.79 16.97 13.08
CA GLY A 367 -2.72 17.85 12.65
C GLY A 367 -1.33 17.32 12.98
N ILE A 368 -0.47 18.24 13.41
CA ILE A 368 0.92 17.97 13.77
C ILE A 368 1.02 16.93 14.91
N PRO A 369 0.31 17.07 16.06
CA PRO A 369 0.38 16.07 17.13
C PRO A 369 0.05 14.64 16.70
N PHE A 370 -1.01 14.45 15.92
CA PHE A 370 -1.41 13.11 15.49
C PHE A 370 -0.41 12.51 14.48
N THR A 371 0.15 13.36 13.60
CA THR A 371 1.23 12.96 12.68
C THR A 371 2.45 12.46 13.45
N ILE A 372 2.85 13.14 14.53
CA ILE A 372 3.97 12.75 15.39
C ILE A 372 3.70 11.40 16.06
N ILE A 373 2.55 11.26 16.72
CA ILE A 373 2.18 10.04 17.45
C ILE A 373 2.15 8.83 16.51
N MET A 374 1.54 8.99 15.34
CA MET A 374 1.43 7.91 14.36
C MET A 374 2.77 7.59 13.69
N GLY A 375 3.63 8.59 13.47
CA GLY A 375 5.02 8.36 13.04
C GLY A 375 5.78 7.49 14.05
N ILE A 376 5.73 7.84 15.34
CA ILE A 376 6.34 7.06 16.43
C ILE A 376 5.79 5.63 16.45
N LEU A 377 4.46 5.47 16.40
CA LEU A 377 3.81 4.16 16.42
C LEU A 377 4.26 3.29 15.24
N PHE A 378 4.25 3.86 14.02
CA PHE A 378 4.64 3.15 12.82
C PHE A 378 6.11 2.69 12.87
N GLY A 379 7.00 3.59 13.26
CA GLY A 379 8.43 3.28 13.47
C GLY A 379 8.67 2.20 14.52
N PHE A 380 7.95 2.27 15.64
CA PHE A 380 8.00 1.27 16.71
C PHE A 380 7.55 -0.11 16.21
N LEU A 381 6.44 -0.17 15.45
CA LEU A 381 5.92 -1.43 14.90
C LEU A 381 6.85 -2.04 13.86
N ILE A 382 7.42 -1.25 12.94
CA ILE A 382 8.43 -1.73 11.99
C ILE A 382 9.61 -2.32 12.74
N ALA A 383 10.17 -1.57 13.70
CA ALA A 383 11.29 -2.02 14.52
C ALA A 383 10.99 -3.34 15.25
N LYS A 384 9.79 -3.47 15.84
CA LYS A 384 9.32 -4.67 16.51
C LYS A 384 9.26 -5.88 15.58
N PHE A 385 8.66 -5.73 14.41
CA PHE A 385 8.45 -6.86 13.49
C PHE A 385 9.67 -7.17 12.63
N SER A 386 10.62 -6.24 12.48
CA SER A 386 11.92 -6.45 11.80
C SER A 386 12.77 -7.57 12.43
N HIS A 387 12.52 -7.93 13.69
CA HIS A 387 13.11 -9.14 14.30
C HIS A 387 12.80 -10.45 13.54
N SER A 388 11.75 -10.46 12.71
CA SER A 388 11.41 -11.57 11.83
C SER A 388 12.49 -11.92 10.80
N PHE A 389 13.37 -10.98 10.45
CA PHE A 389 14.53 -11.25 9.59
C PHE A 389 15.44 -12.34 10.18
N ILE A 390 15.48 -12.44 11.52
CA ILE A 390 16.25 -13.45 12.25
C ILE A 390 15.38 -14.65 12.58
N SER A 391 14.22 -14.43 13.21
CA SER A 391 13.41 -15.53 13.76
C SER A 391 12.65 -16.32 12.69
N LEU A 392 12.42 -15.71 11.51
CA LEU A 392 11.47 -16.16 10.50
C LEU A 392 10.09 -16.50 11.06
N ASN A 393 9.67 -15.84 12.12
CA ASN A 393 8.33 -16.02 12.65
C ASN A 393 7.33 -15.54 11.58
N PRO A 394 6.48 -16.42 11.03
CA PRO A 394 5.63 -16.07 9.88
C PRO A 394 4.56 -15.04 10.23
N TYR A 395 4.13 -14.95 11.50
CA TYR A 395 3.26 -13.88 11.98
C TYR A 395 3.95 -12.52 11.87
N TYR A 396 5.20 -12.42 12.33
CA TYR A 396 5.94 -11.16 12.27
C TYR A 396 6.33 -10.82 10.83
N LEU A 397 6.65 -11.82 10.00
CA LEU A 397 6.90 -11.60 8.56
C LEU A 397 5.68 -11.04 7.85
N SER A 398 4.49 -11.63 8.04
CA SER A 398 3.26 -11.14 7.39
C SER A 398 2.88 -9.73 7.84
N LEU A 399 3.08 -9.40 9.12
CA LEU A 399 2.84 -8.04 9.61
C LEU A 399 3.90 -7.06 9.10
N LEU A 400 5.17 -7.45 9.05
CA LEU A 400 6.21 -6.59 8.49
C LEU A 400 6.00 -6.30 7.01
N ALA A 401 5.55 -7.29 6.22
CA ALA A 401 5.17 -7.10 4.83
C ALA A 401 4.03 -6.09 4.68
N SER A 402 3.00 -6.17 5.52
CA SER A 402 1.90 -5.19 5.52
C SER A 402 2.35 -3.78 5.93
N LEU A 403 3.32 -3.65 6.83
CA LEU A 403 3.90 -2.35 7.20
C LEU A 403 4.79 -1.80 6.09
N LEU A 404 5.54 -2.64 5.39
CA LEU A 404 6.28 -2.23 4.19
C LEU A 404 5.31 -1.74 3.11
N TYR A 405 4.18 -2.42 2.92
CA TYR A 405 3.14 -1.95 2.02
C TYR A 405 2.65 -0.54 2.39
N ILE A 406 2.34 -0.29 3.66
CA ILE A 406 1.97 1.06 4.13
C ILE A 406 3.10 2.06 3.86
N GLY A 407 4.34 1.66 4.13
CA GLY A 407 5.53 2.49 3.94
C GLY A 407 5.82 2.84 2.48
N ILE A 408 5.52 1.96 1.53
CA ILE A 408 5.73 2.25 0.10
C ILE A 408 4.51 2.92 -0.52
N PHE A 409 3.31 2.36 -0.31
CA PHE A 409 2.11 2.85 -0.97
C PHE A 409 1.46 4.06 -0.30
N GLY A 410 1.85 4.37 0.94
CA GLY A 410 1.44 5.58 1.64
C GLY A 410 1.87 6.87 0.94
N ILE A 411 2.81 6.82 -0.01
CA ILE A 411 3.12 8.01 -0.83
C ILE A 411 2.01 8.31 -1.84
N PHE A 412 1.35 7.28 -2.39
CA PHE A 412 0.38 7.44 -3.48
C PHE A 412 -1.03 7.73 -2.98
N LYS A 413 -1.40 7.17 -1.82
CA LYS A 413 -2.78 7.17 -1.32
C LYS A 413 -2.85 7.14 0.22
N PRO A 414 -4.00 7.47 0.83
CA PRO A 414 -4.20 7.45 2.26
C PRO A 414 -4.52 6.01 2.66
N VAL A 415 -3.52 5.14 2.53
CA VAL A 415 -3.66 3.68 2.60
C VAL A 415 -4.38 3.18 3.85
N LEU A 416 -4.38 3.94 4.95
CA LEU A 416 -5.04 3.57 6.21
C LEU A 416 -6.58 3.68 6.14
N GLY A 417 -7.11 4.50 5.23
CA GLY A 417 -8.55 4.59 4.95
C GLY A 417 -9.10 3.43 4.12
N ASP A 418 -8.22 2.57 3.61
CA ASP A 418 -8.53 1.48 2.67
C ASP A 418 -8.45 0.09 3.35
N GLU A 419 -8.29 -0.96 2.54
CA GLU A 419 -8.39 -2.37 2.94
C GLU A 419 -7.24 -2.86 3.84
N ILE A 420 -6.15 -2.10 3.98
CA ILE A 420 -4.92 -2.57 4.65
C ILE A 420 -5.12 -2.80 6.15
N LEU A 421 -5.95 -1.99 6.82
CA LEU A 421 -6.20 -2.18 8.25
C LEU A 421 -7.04 -3.43 8.51
N SER A 422 -8.04 -3.69 7.66
CA SER A 422 -8.80 -4.93 7.69
C SER A 422 -7.91 -6.14 7.38
N THR A 423 -6.95 -5.97 6.47
CA THR A 423 -5.92 -6.98 6.17
C THR A 423 -5.08 -7.29 7.41
N ILE A 424 -4.57 -6.27 8.10
CA ILE A 424 -3.78 -6.42 9.33
C ILE A 424 -4.60 -7.09 10.43
N LEU A 425 -5.87 -6.68 10.61
CA LEU A 425 -6.78 -7.30 11.57
C LEU A 425 -6.97 -8.79 11.26
N PHE A 426 -7.21 -9.13 10.00
CA PHE A 426 -7.32 -10.53 9.57
C PHE A 426 -6.03 -11.31 9.86
N LEU A 427 -4.85 -10.77 9.55
CA LEU A 427 -3.57 -11.42 9.86
C LEU A 427 -3.44 -11.71 11.36
N ILE A 428 -3.78 -10.74 12.21
CA ILE A 428 -3.73 -10.92 13.68
C ILE A 428 -4.68 -12.05 14.11
N ILE A 429 -5.90 -12.07 13.60
CA ILE A 429 -6.89 -13.11 13.91
C ILE A 429 -6.42 -14.48 13.41
N PHE A 430 -6.01 -14.59 12.15
CA PHE A 430 -5.51 -15.82 11.53
C PHE A 430 -4.37 -16.46 12.32
N TRP A 431 -3.44 -15.65 12.82
CA TRP A 431 -2.32 -16.18 13.59
C TRP A 431 -2.70 -16.60 15.00
N ARG A 432 -3.71 -15.96 15.61
CA ARG A 432 -4.22 -16.29 16.95
C ARG A 432 -5.10 -17.54 16.96
N LEU A 433 -5.94 -17.76 15.94
CA LEU A 433 -6.70 -19.00 15.74
C LEU A 433 -5.72 -20.15 15.54
#